data_AF-A0A436W181-F1
#
_entry.id   AF-A0A436W181-F1
#
_cell.length_a   1.000
_cell.length_b   1.000
_cell.length_c   1.000
_cell.angle_alpha   90.00
_cell.angle_beta   90.00
_cell.angle_gamma   90.00
#
_symmetry.space_group_name_H-M   'P 1'
#
loop_
_entity.id
_entity.type
_entity.pdbx_description
1 polymer ?
#
loop_
_entity_poly.entity_id
_entity_poly.type
_entity_poly.pdbx_seq_one_letter_code
_entity_poly.pdbx_strand_id
1 'polypeptide(L)' 'MARIEPLPREQLAKYEPIFQGMVDSIGYVPNSFLTMARNPALLNAVGALSDAMWYPKTVGEPLRRLVTFAYS' A
#
# COMPACT_ATOMS: atom_id res chain seq x y z
N MET A 1 -4.64 15.02 -0.89
CA MET A 1 -5.64 13.93 -0.84
C MET A 1 -6.28 13.79 -2.20
N ALA A 2 -6.48 12.56 -2.69
CA ALA A 2 -7.32 12.36 -3.87
C ALA A 2 -8.68 13.02 -3.60
N ARG A 3 -9.25 13.74 -4.56
CA ARG A 3 -10.62 14.32 -4.45
C ARG A 3 -11.69 13.22 -4.58
N ILE A 4 -11.41 12.05 -3.99
CA ILE A 4 -12.15 10.80 -4.13
C ILE A 4 -12.14 10.13 -2.76
N GLU A 5 -13.32 9.81 -2.25
CA GLU A 5 -13.47 9.11 -0.97
C GLU A 5 -12.89 7.68 -1.04
N PRO A 6 -12.17 7.22 0.00
CA PRO A 6 -11.82 5.82 0.16
C PRO A 6 -13.06 4.93 0.12
N LEU A 7 -12.97 3.77 -0.55
CA LEU A 7 -14.05 2.79 -0.48
C LEU A 7 -14.06 2.10 0.89
N PRO A 8 -15.23 1.76 1.46
CA PRO A 8 -15.32 0.97 2.67
C PRO A 8 -14.66 -0.41 2.48
N ARG A 9 -13.85 -0.85 3.44
CA ARG A 9 -13.11 -2.12 3.35
C ARG A 9 -14.05 -3.32 3.23
N GLU A 10 -15.22 -3.25 3.86
CA GLU A 10 -16.24 -4.29 3.88
C GLU A 10 -16.78 -4.59 2.46
N GLN A 11 -16.70 -3.62 1.54
CA GLN A 11 -17.11 -3.78 0.15
C GLN A 11 -16.00 -4.35 -0.75
N LEU A 12 -14.81 -4.59 -0.19
CA LEU A 12 -13.59 -4.93 -0.91
C LEU A 12 -12.99 -6.29 -0.50
N ALA A 13 -13.83 -7.23 -0.04
CA ALA A 13 -13.41 -8.53 0.49
C ALA A 13 -12.41 -9.30 -0.42
N LYS A 14 -12.51 -9.14 -1.75
CA LYS A 14 -11.59 -9.76 -2.72
C LYS A 14 -10.13 -9.28 -2.63
N TYR A 15 -9.88 -8.12 -2.03
CA TYR A 15 -8.53 -7.55 -1.84
C TYR A 15 -8.02 -7.69 -0.41
N GLU A 16 -8.75 -8.39 0.45
CA GLU A 16 -8.40 -8.58 1.85
C GLU A 16 -6.97 -9.14 2.07
N PRO A 17 -6.45 -10.07 1.25
CA PRO A 17 -5.05 -10.50 1.37
C PRO A 17 -4.03 -9.36 1.21
N ILE A 18 -4.29 -8.42 0.29
CA ILE A 18 -3.44 -7.24 0.07
C ILE A 18 -3.52 -6.31 1.28
N PHE A 19 -4.72 -6.10 1.81
CA PHE A 19 -4.94 -5.23 2.97
C PHE A 19 -4.32 -5.79 4.24
N GLN A 20 -4.40 -7.10 4.46
CA GLN A 20 -3.75 -7.73 5.59
C GLN A 20 -2.23 -7.59 5.49
N GLY A 21 -1.63 -7.76 4.31
CA GLY A 21 -0.20 -7.51 4.11
C GLY A 21 0.22 -6.08 4.47
N MET A 22 -0.63 -5.08 4.21
CA MET A 22 -0.36 -3.69 4.65
C MET A 22 -0.46 -3.53 6.16
N VAL A 23 -1.47 -4.15 6.81
CA VAL A 23 -1.59 -4.13 8.27
C VAL A 23 -0.38 -4.80 8.93
N ASP A 24 0.06 -5.93 8.41
CA ASP A 24 1.21 -6.66 8.95
C ASP A 24 2.53 -5.88 8.76
N SER A 25 2.63 -5.09 7.69
CA SER A 25 3.83 -4.30 7.35
C SER A 25 3.90 -2.94 8.04
N ILE A 26 2.80 -2.19 8.08
CA ILE A 26 2.78 -0.79 8.55
C ILE A 26 1.66 -0.49 9.58
N GLY A 27 0.86 -1.48 9.96
CA GLY A 27 -0.16 -1.37 11.02
C GLY A 27 -1.53 -0.86 10.57
N TYR A 28 -1.71 -0.50 9.30
CA TYR A 28 -2.99 0.00 8.77
C TYR A 28 -3.08 -0.17 7.24
N VAL A 29 -4.27 0.06 6.68
CA VAL A 29 -4.48 0.11 5.22
C VAL A 29 -4.48 1.58 4.78
N PRO A 30 -3.56 2.01 3.89
CA PRO A 30 -3.56 3.38 3.40
C PRO A 30 -4.83 3.71 2.60
N ASN A 31 -5.36 4.92 2.78
CA ASN A 31 -6.51 5.41 2.02
C ASN A 31 -6.27 5.35 0.50
N SER A 32 -5.04 5.51 0.03
CA SER A 32 -4.69 5.36 -1.39
C SER A 32 -5.06 3.97 -1.92
N PHE A 33 -4.79 2.89 -1.18
CA PHE A 33 -5.16 1.52 -1.59
C PHE A 33 -6.68 1.36 -1.69
N LEU A 34 -7.42 1.88 -0.71
CA LEU A 34 -8.88 1.88 -0.73
C LEU A 34 -9.46 2.71 -1.89
N THR A 35 -8.81 3.82 -2.26
CA THR A 35 -9.24 4.61 -3.42
C THR A 35 -8.94 3.88 -4.75
N MET A 36 -7.77 3.25 -4.87
CA MET A 36 -7.32 2.53 -6.05
C MET A 36 -8.06 1.21 -6.29
N ALA A 37 -8.68 0.63 -5.26
CA ALA A 37 -9.46 -0.61 -5.36
C ALA A 37 -10.60 -0.57 -6.41
N ARG A 38 -11.01 0.63 -6.84
CA ARG A 38 -11.90 0.85 -8.00
C ARG A 38 -11.33 0.31 -9.31
N ASN A 39 -10.00 0.29 -9.45
CA ASN A 39 -9.28 -0.28 -10.58
C ASN A 39 -8.37 -1.42 -10.09
N PRO A 40 -8.79 -2.68 -10.24
CA PRO A 40 -8.01 -3.84 -9.79
C PRO A 40 -6.59 -3.89 -10.36
N ALA A 41 -6.42 -3.52 -11.63
CA ALA A 41 -5.11 -3.55 -12.28
C ALA A 41 -4.14 -2.53 -11.64
N LEU A 42 -4.65 -1.35 -11.29
CA LEU A 42 -3.87 -0.32 -10.61
C LEU A 42 -3.48 -0.77 -9.19
N LEU A 43 -4.43 -1.29 -8.42
CA LEU A 43 -4.17 -1.77 -7.06
C LEU A 43 -3.11 -2.87 -7.05
N ASN A 44 -3.21 -3.85 -7.96
CA ASN A 44 -2.26 -4.94 -8.06
C ASN A 44 -0.85 -4.45 -8.44
N ALA A 45 -0.76 -3.51 -9.41
CA ALA A 45 0.52 -2.95 -9.83
C ALA A 45 1.22 -2.19 -8.68
N VAL A 46 0.46 -1.40 -7.91
CA VAL A 46 1.03 -0.67 -6.76
C VAL A 46 1.41 -1.61 -5.63
N GLY A 47 0.66 -2.68 -5.38
CA GLY A 47 1.05 -3.73 -4.43
C GLY A 47 2.40 -4.33 -4.78
N ALA A 48 2.57 -4.79 -6.02
CA ALA A 48 3.83 -5.36 -6.50
C ALA A 48 5.00 -4.37 -6.43
N LEU A 49 4.77 -3.10 -6.77
CA LEU A 49 5.79 -2.04 -6.64
C LEU A 49 6.18 -1.81 -5.18
N SER A 50 5.20 -1.78 -4.28
CA SER A 50 5.41 -1.60 -2.84
C SER A 50 6.27 -2.73 -2.29
N ASP A 51 5.96 -3.99 -2.63
CA ASP A 51 6.74 -5.15 -2.22
C ASP A 51 8.18 -5.09 -2.72
N ALA A 52 8.37 -4.75 -4.00
CA ALA A 52 9.70 -4.63 -4.61
C ALA A 52 10.55 -3.52 -3.95
N MET A 53 9.92 -2.46 -3.45
CA MET A 53 10.58 -1.33 -2.79
C MET A 53 10.82 -1.57 -1.29
N TRP A 54 9.90 -2.25 -0.60
CA TRP A 54 9.96 -2.43 0.86
C TRP A 54 10.78 -3.62 1.34
N TYR A 55 11.08 -4.59 0.49
CA TYR A 55 11.80 -5.80 0.88
C TYR A 55 13.16 -6.08 0.20
N PRO A 56 13.82 -5.15 -0.54
CA PRO A 56 15.15 -5.44 -1.06
C PRO A 56 16.17 -5.54 0.08
N LYS A 57 16.99 -6.59 0.07
CA LYS A 57 18.03 -6.87 1.09
C LYS A 57 19.29 -6.01 0.95
N THR A 58 19.37 -5.20 -0.11
CA THR A 58 20.55 -4.37 -0.42
C THR A 58 20.62 -3.08 0.39
N VAL A 59 19.50 -2.63 0.96
CA VAL A 59 19.42 -1.40 1.77
C VAL A 59 18.68 -1.70 3.07
N GLY A 60 19.27 -1.32 4.21
CA GLY A 60 18.64 -1.52 5.52
C GLY A 60 17.28 -0.80 5.65
N GLU A 61 16.36 -1.40 6.40
CA GLU A 61 15.02 -0.83 6.63
C GLU A 61 15.03 0.61 7.15
N PRO A 62 15.87 1.00 8.14
CA PRO A 62 15.87 2.37 8.64
C PRO A 62 16.15 3.43 7.56
N LEU A 63 17.06 3.15 6.63
CA LEU A 63 17.40 4.07 5.54
C LEU A 63 16.27 4.16 4.51
N ARG A 64 15.64 3.03 4.16
CA ARG A 64 14.47 3.03 3.27
C ARG A 64 13.32 3.85 3.87
N ARG A 65 13.06 3.71 5.18
CA ARG A 65 12.10 4.53 5.92
C ARG A 65 12.44 6.02 5.89
N LEU A 66 13.70 6.37 6.08
CA LEU A 66 14.16 7.76 6.03
C LEU A 66 13.97 8.36 4.63
N VAL A 67 14.33 7.64 3.57
CA VAL A 67 14.16 8.11 2.18
C VAL A 67 12.68 8.28 1.86
N THR A 68 11.82 7.31 2.19
CA THR A 68 10.37 7.46 1.99
C THR A 68 9.87 8.72 2.70
N PHE A 69 10.22 8.91 3.98
CA PHE A 69 9.84 10.11 4.72
C PHE A 69 10.34 11.42 4.08
N ALA A 70 11.58 11.46 3.61
CA ALA A 70 12.19 12.67 3.04
C ALA A 70 11.58 13.11 1.70
N TYR A 71 10.95 12.19 0.95
CA TYR A 71 10.42 12.43 -0.39
C TYR A 71 8.89 12.17 -0.51
N SER A 72 8.19 12.08 0.63
CA SER A 72 6.72 11.87 0.69
C SER A 72 5.90 13.14 0.47
#